data_AF-A0A662PPD4-F1
#
_entry.id   AF-A0A662PPD4-F1
#
_cell.length_a   1.000
_cell.length_b   1.000
_cell.length_c   1.000
_cell.angle_alpha   90.00
_cell.angle_beta   90.00
_cell.angle_gamma   90.00
#
_symmetry.space_group_name_H-M   'P 1'
#
loop_
_entity.id
_entity.type
_entity.pdbx_description
1 polymer ?
#
loop_
_entity_poly.entity_id
_entity_poly.type
_entity_poly.pdbx_seq_one_letter_code
_entity_poly.pdbx_strand_id
1 'polypeptide(L)'
;MIEMCRVRAKIKRSEVILNTIGYRGSREARTPLADVRQARAFIMRKEDARRLGIRTGSKVTVKIGRARIPTEAKNWSRGSKLLLPEEQYPLRDIKSVRNYVVEVPSSRSRSRSRKRGRR
;
A
#
# COMPACT_ATOMS: atom_id res chain seq x y z
N MET A 1 10.12 -11.93 -7.02
CA MET A 1 9.18 -10.80 -7.16
C MET A 1 8.74 -10.42 -5.78
N ILE A 2 9.09 -9.22 -5.30
CA ILE A 2 8.47 -8.73 -4.07
C ILE A 2 7.09 -8.24 -4.46
N GLU A 3 6.08 -8.89 -3.89
CA GLU A 3 4.70 -8.46 -4.04
C GLU A 3 4.55 -7.05 -3.46
N MET A 4 3.78 -6.20 -4.15
CA MET A 4 3.42 -4.86 -3.68
C MET A 4 3.05 -4.88 -2.20
N CYS A 5 3.73 -4.09 -1.37
CA CYS A 5 3.45 -4.08 0.06
C CYS A 5 2.05 -3.54 0.33
N ARG A 6 1.39 -4.13 1.32
CA ARG A 6 0.13 -3.63 1.86
C ARG A 6 0.43 -2.79 3.08
N VAL A 7 -0.03 -1.55 3.09
CA VAL A 7 0.17 -0.61 4.19
C VAL A 7 -1.17 -0.23 4.82
N ARG A 8 -1.25 -0.29 6.16
CA ARG A 8 -2.29 0.33 6.95
C ARG A 8 -2.12 1.84 6.88
N ALA A 9 -3.19 2.50 6.44
CA ALA A 9 -3.26 3.94 6.38
C ALA A 9 -4.56 4.43 7.00
N LYS A 10 -4.59 5.71 7.36
CA LYS A 10 -5.78 6.40 7.85
C LYS A 10 -6.17 7.51 6.88
N ILE A 11 -7.42 7.51 6.44
CA ILE A 11 -8.00 8.50 5.52
C ILE A 11 -9.39 8.89 6.06
N LYS A 12 -9.69 10.19 6.16
CA LYS A 12 -10.97 10.70 6.71
C LYS A 12 -11.38 9.99 8.02
N ARG A 13 -10.43 9.81 8.93
CA ARG A 13 -10.58 9.10 10.22
C ARG A 13 -10.80 7.58 10.16
N SER A 14 -10.96 6.99 8.99
CA SER A 14 -11.10 5.54 8.80
C SER A 14 -9.76 4.87 8.52
N GLU A 15 -9.58 3.66 9.04
CA GLU A 15 -8.47 2.78 8.64
C GLU A 15 -8.78 2.12 7.29
N VAL A 16 -7.76 2.02 6.44
CA VAL A 16 -7.79 1.38 5.12
C VAL A 16 -6.49 0.64 4.86
N ILE A 17 -6.54 -0.36 3.99
CA ILE A 17 -5.34 -1.05 3.48
C ILE A 17 -5.08 -0.56 2.06
N LEU A 18 -3.90 0.01 1.85
CA LEU A 18 -3.45 0.47 0.54
C LEU A 18 -2.36 -0.45 0.01
N ASN A 19 -2.31 -0.67 -1.30
CA ASN A 19 -1.16 -1.33 -1.93
C ASN A 19 -0.17 -0.26 -2.39
N THR A 20 1.12 -0.43 -2.10
CA THR A 20 2.19 0.47 -2.60
C THR A 20 2.45 0.21 -4.08
N ILE A 21 2.78 1.28 -4.82
CA ILE A 21 3.37 1.20 -6.16
C ILE A 21 4.72 1.91 -6.13
N GLY A 22 5.79 1.19 -6.47
CA GLY A 22 7.15 1.73 -6.43
C GLY A 22 8.10 1.18 -7.48
N TYR A 23 7.60 0.66 -8.61
CA TYR A 23 8.42 -0.07 -9.59
C TYR A 23 9.62 0.75 -10.08
N ARG A 24 10.82 0.19 -9.91
CA ARG A 24 12.11 0.74 -10.39
C ARG A 24 12.90 -0.24 -11.28
N GLY A 25 12.26 -1.26 -11.84
CA GLY A 25 12.95 -2.26 -12.67
C GLY A 25 14.06 -2.98 -11.91
N SER A 26 15.29 -2.96 -12.39
CA SER A 26 16.43 -3.69 -11.82
C SER A 26 16.82 -3.29 -10.38
N ARG A 27 16.34 -2.14 -9.87
CA ARG A 27 16.56 -1.66 -8.50
C ARG A 27 15.38 -1.95 -7.57
N GLU A 28 14.51 -2.88 -7.94
CA GLU A 28 13.34 -3.26 -7.15
C GLU A 28 13.75 -3.67 -5.73
N ALA A 29 13.00 -3.16 -4.76
CA ALA A 29 13.26 -3.38 -3.36
C ALA A 29 13.24 -4.88 -3.03
N ARG A 30 14.22 -5.32 -2.22
CA ARG A 30 14.32 -6.70 -1.72
C ARG A 30 13.77 -6.86 -0.30
N THR A 31 13.25 -5.79 0.30
CA THR A 31 12.66 -5.80 1.64
C THR A 31 11.40 -4.94 1.68
N PRO A 32 10.43 -5.25 2.57
CA PRO A 32 9.23 -4.44 2.72
C PRO A 32 9.52 -2.98 3.08
N LEU A 33 10.56 -2.73 3.89
CA LEU A 33 10.98 -1.37 4.22
C LEU A 33 11.48 -0.60 2.99
N ALA A 34 12.30 -1.23 2.16
CA ALA A 34 12.81 -0.60 0.95
C ALA A 34 11.68 -0.35 -0.05
N ASP A 35 10.70 -1.26 -0.17
CA ASP A 35 9.54 -1.10 -1.05
C ASP A 35 8.70 0.11 -0.63
N VAL A 36 8.37 0.20 0.67
CA VAL A 36 7.62 1.32 1.23
C VAL A 36 8.36 2.65 1.03
N ARG A 37 9.68 2.68 1.23
CA ARG A 37 10.49 3.90 1.00
C ARG A 37 10.53 4.33 -0.46
N GLN A 38 10.41 3.38 -1.39
CA GLN A 38 10.39 3.64 -2.83
C GLN A 38 8.99 3.89 -3.37
N ALA A 39 7.94 3.68 -2.57
CA ALA A 39 6.56 3.89 -2.98
C ALA A 39 6.34 5.32 -3.49
N ARG A 40 5.76 5.43 -4.68
CA ARG A 40 5.45 6.70 -5.36
C ARG A 40 3.95 6.96 -5.40
N ALA A 41 3.14 5.93 -5.26
CA ALA A 41 1.68 6.04 -5.24
C ALA A 41 1.07 4.90 -4.42
N PHE A 42 -0.21 5.04 -4.11
CA PHE A 42 -0.96 4.04 -3.36
C PHE A 42 -2.24 3.66 -4.08
N ILE A 43 -2.56 2.37 -4.14
CA ILE A 43 -3.84 1.89 -4.67
C ILE A 43 -4.81 1.73 -3.52
N MET A 44 -5.91 2.46 -3.59
CA MET A 44 -7.10 2.25 -2.78
C MET A 44 -8.07 1.34 -3.55
N ARG A 45 -8.57 0.29 -2.86
CA ARG A 45 -9.56 -0.62 -3.44
C ARG A 45 -10.90 0.08 -3.67
N LYS A 46 -11.67 -0.42 -4.65
CA LYS A 46 -12.98 0.14 -5.01
C LYS A 46 -13.95 0.20 -3.82
N GLU A 47 -13.91 -0.79 -2.93
CA GLU A 47 -14.81 -0.88 -1.78
C GLU A 47 -14.53 0.24 -0.79
N ASP A 48 -13.26 0.49 -0.47
CA ASP A 48 -12.83 1.59 0.41
C ASP A 48 -13.07 2.94 -0.23
N ALA A 49 -12.81 3.09 -1.54
CA ALA A 49 -13.07 4.32 -2.26
C ALA A 49 -14.56 4.69 -2.23
N ARG A 50 -15.45 3.71 -2.45
CA ARG A 50 -16.90 3.90 -2.37
C ARG A 50 -17.34 4.21 -0.95
N ARG A 51 -16.87 3.44 0.04
CA ARG A 51 -17.19 3.62 1.47
C ARG A 51 -16.81 5.00 2.00
N LEU A 52 -15.67 5.54 1.55
CA LEU A 52 -15.15 6.85 1.98
C LEU A 52 -15.60 8.01 1.07
N GLY A 53 -16.39 7.73 0.04
CA GLY A 53 -16.86 8.71 -0.93
C GLY A 53 -15.71 9.44 -1.64
N ILE A 54 -14.63 8.74 -1.98
CA ILE A 54 -13.47 9.33 -2.67
C ILE A 54 -13.70 9.28 -4.17
N ARG A 55 -13.77 10.47 -4.77
CA ARG A 55 -13.97 10.66 -6.21
C ARG A 55 -12.63 10.98 -6.88
N THR A 56 -12.57 10.76 -8.19
CA THR A 56 -11.45 11.22 -9.00
C THR A 56 -11.31 12.75 -8.89
N GLY A 57 -10.07 13.26 -8.84
CA GLY A 57 -9.76 14.69 -8.64
C GLY A 57 -9.84 15.16 -7.19
N SER A 58 -10.29 14.32 -6.25
CA SER A 58 -10.34 14.71 -4.83
C SER A 58 -8.95 14.76 -4.22
N LYS A 59 -8.65 15.83 -3.47
CA LYS A 59 -7.47 15.89 -2.60
C LYS A 59 -7.76 15.20 -1.28
N VAL A 60 -6.95 14.21 -0.92
CA VAL A 60 -7.09 13.43 0.32
C VAL A 60 -5.73 13.27 0.99
N THR A 61 -5.70 13.43 2.31
CA THR A 61 -4.50 13.16 3.10
C THR A 61 -4.46 11.70 3.53
N VAL A 62 -3.42 11.00 3.12
CA VAL A 62 -3.11 9.63 3.54
C VAL A 62 -2.17 9.71 4.74
N LYS A 63 -2.60 9.18 5.89
CA LYS A 63 -1.74 9.10 7.08
C LYS A 63 -1.18 7.68 7.23
N ILE A 64 0.14 7.54 7.18
CA ILE A 64 0.85 6.27 7.41
C ILE A 64 1.84 6.51 8.56
N GLY A 65 1.56 5.91 9.72
CA GLY A 65 2.30 6.22 10.95
C GLY A 65 2.27 7.71 11.29
N ARG A 66 3.45 8.32 11.33
CA ARG A 66 3.62 9.77 11.58
C ARG A 66 3.56 10.61 10.30
N ALA A 67 3.72 10.01 9.13
CA ALA A 67 3.69 10.72 7.86
C ALA A 67 2.26 11.13 7.50
N ARG A 68 2.11 12.36 7.02
CA ARG A 68 0.86 12.90 6.48
C ARG A 68 1.12 13.27 5.04
N ILE A 69 0.52 12.53 4.12
CA ILE A 69 0.86 12.57 2.71
C ILE A 69 -0.35 13.17 1.98
N PRO A 70 -0.30 14.43 1.52
CA PRO A 70 -1.33 14.97 0.64
C PRO A 70 -1.28 14.21 -0.70
N THR A 71 -2.43 13.73 -1.16
CA THR A 71 -2.55 12.96 -2.40
C THR A 71 -3.76 13.42 -3.20
N GLU A 72 -3.66 13.33 -4.52
CA GLU A 72 -4.78 13.45 -5.43
C GLU A 72 -5.30 12.06 -5.81
N ALA A 73 -6.61 11.85 -5.74
CA ALA A 73 -7.23 10.60 -6.15
C ALA A 73 -7.43 10.59 -7.68
N LYS A 74 -6.74 9.69 -8.38
CA LYS A 74 -6.92 9.40 -9.80
C LYS A 74 -7.71 8.11 -10.02
N ASN A 75 -8.29 7.96 -11.20
CA ASN A 75 -9.00 6.72 -11.53
C ASN A 75 -8.00 5.56 -11.66
N TRP A 76 -8.37 4.40 -11.13
CA TRP A 76 -7.63 3.15 -11.30
C TRP A 76 -8.60 2.03 -11.72
N SER A 77 -8.03 0.89 -12.09
CA SER A 77 -8.76 -0.26 -12.62
C SER A 77 -10.01 -0.62 -11.80
N ARG A 78 -11.12 -0.85 -12.51
CA ARG A 78 -12.41 -1.35 -11.99
C ARG A 78 -12.96 -0.55 -10.79
N GLY A 79 -12.82 0.78 -10.85
CA GLY A 79 -13.36 1.69 -9.83
C GLY A 79 -12.47 1.88 -8.59
N SER A 80 -11.32 1.21 -8.56
CA SER A 80 -10.26 1.51 -7.60
C SER A 80 -9.73 2.94 -7.80
N LYS A 81 -9.00 3.47 -6.83
CA LYS A 81 -8.39 4.80 -6.93
C LYS A 81 -6.89 4.73 -6.73
N LEU A 82 -6.18 5.46 -7.57
CA LEU A 82 -4.75 5.69 -7.44
C LEU A 82 -4.56 6.98 -6.66
N LEU A 83 -4.07 6.90 -5.43
CA LEU A 83 -3.72 8.06 -4.63
C LEU A 83 -2.31 8.47 -5.01
N LEU A 84 -2.20 9.62 -5.69
CA LEU A 84 -0.95 10.16 -6.17
C LEU A 84 -0.48 11.27 -5.22
N PRO A 85 0.59 11.05 -4.43
CA PRO A 85 1.23 12.07 -3.63
C PRO A 85 1.80 13.21 -4.48
N GLU A 86 1.86 14.40 -3.88
CA GLU A 86 2.54 15.55 -4.48
C GLU A 86 4.06 15.31 -4.56
N GLU A 87 4.64 14.66 -3.55
CA GLU A 87 6.05 14.30 -3.51
C GLU A 87 6.33 12.91 -4.12
N GLN A 88 7.49 12.76 -4.75
CA GLN A 88 7.85 11.52 -5.43
C GLN A 88 8.15 10.33 -4.49
N TYR A 89 8.66 10.58 -3.29
CA TYR A 89 9.00 9.54 -2.29
C TYR A 89 8.48 9.93 -0.90
N PRO A 90 7.16 9.96 -0.69
CA PRO A 90 6.54 10.49 0.53
C PRO A 90 6.88 9.70 1.81
N LEU A 91 7.53 8.54 1.68
CA LEU A 91 7.89 7.65 2.78
C LEU A 91 9.40 7.38 2.86
N ARG A 92 10.23 8.19 2.19
CA ARG A 92 11.70 8.00 2.14
C ARG A 92 12.33 7.83 3.53
N ASP A 93 11.88 8.62 4.49
CA ASP A 93 12.48 8.72 5.84
C ASP A 93 11.81 7.81 6.88
N ILE A 94 10.91 6.92 6.46
CA ILE A 94 10.29 5.97 7.39
C ILE A 94 11.37 5.04 7.96
N LYS A 95 11.47 4.98 9.29
CA LYS A 95 12.51 4.18 9.99
C LYS A 95 12.13 2.71 10.15
N SER A 96 10.83 2.41 10.25
CA SER A 96 10.33 1.06 10.47
C SER A 96 8.95 0.88 9.85
N VAL A 97 8.70 -0.34 9.35
CA VAL A 97 7.43 -0.76 8.75
C VAL A 97 6.62 -1.71 9.63
N ARG A 98 7.17 -2.15 10.78
CA ARG A 98 6.55 -3.22 11.63
C ARG A 98 5.10 -2.93 12.02
N ASN A 99 4.75 -1.67 12.23
CA ASN A 99 3.41 -1.30 12.72
C ASN A 99 2.41 -1.00 11.59
N TYR A 100 2.88 -0.93 10.33
CA TYR A 100 2.08 -0.39 9.23
C TYR A 100 2.02 -1.33 8.03
N VAL A 101 3.03 -2.16 7.79
CA VAL A 101 2.95 -3.17 6.72
C VAL A 101 2.12 -4.34 7.23
N VAL A 102 1.05 -4.66 6.50
CA VAL A 102 0.31 -5.90 6.69
C VAL A 102 1.09 -6.99 5.97
N GLU A 103 1.50 -8.02 6.70
CA GLU A 103 2.21 -9.15 6.10
C GLU A 103 1.45 -9.65 4.87
N VAL A 104 2.11 -9.58 3.71
CA VAL A 104 1.65 -10.29 2.53
C VAL A 104 2.13 -11.72 2.74
N PRO A 105 1.24 -12.71 2.95
CA PRO A 105 1.69 -14.07 3.17
C PRO A 105 2.44 -14.51 1.91
N SER A 106 3.76 -14.68 2.03
CA SER A 106 4.56 -15.10 0.88
C SER A 106 3.94 -16.40 0.35
N SER A 107 3.74 -16.46 -0.96
CA SER A 107 3.22 -17.64 -1.66
C SER A 107 3.96 -18.94 -1.31
N ARG A 108 5.21 -18.85 -0.81
CA ARG A 108 6.00 -19.96 -0.24
C ARG A 108 5.42 -20.59 1.02
N SER A 109 4.59 -19.88 1.79
CA SER A 109 4.08 -20.34 3.08
C SER A 109 2.85 -21.26 2.95
N ARG A 110 2.16 -21.24 1.80
CA ARG A 110 0.98 -22.10 1.56
C ARG A 110 1.32 -23.56 1.30
N SER A 111 2.56 -23.88 0.89
CA SER A 111 2.93 -25.26 0.53
C SER A 111 3.30 -26.15 1.71
N ARG A 112 3.61 -25.60 2.90
CA ARG A 112 3.99 -26.40 4.07
C ARG A 112 2.81 -26.86 4.94
N SER A 113 1.64 -26.22 4.85
CA SER A 113 0.50 -26.57 5.70
C SER A 113 -0.27 -27.81 5.21
N ARG A 114 -0.23 -28.13 3.91
CA ARG A 114 -0.99 -29.26 3.36
C ARG A 114 -0.39 -30.66 3.59
N LYS A 115 0.81 -30.77 4.16
CA LYS A 115 1.51 -32.07 4.34
C LYS A 115 1.34 -32.71 5.72
N ARG A 116 0.51 -32.13 6.61
CA ARG A 116 0.31 -32.60 8.00
C ARG A 116 -1.10 -33.17 8.28
N GLY A 117 -1.81 -33.60 7.24
CA GLY A 117 -3.16 -34.15 7.35
C GLY A 117 -3.37 -35.36 6.46
N ARG A 118 -2.53 -36.38 6.61
CA ARG A 118 -2.79 -37.76 6.18
C ARG A 118 -2.08 -38.66 7.18
N ARG A 119 -2.76 -38.89 8.30
CA ARG A 119 -2.63 -40.13 9.07
C ARG A 119 -3.68 -41.08 8.51
#